data_AF-A0A1B3JGF0-F1
#
_entry.id   AF-A0A1B3JGF0-F1
#
_cell.length_a   1.000
_cell.length_b   1.000
_cell.length_c   1.000
_cell.angle_alpha   90.00
_cell.angle_beta   90.00
_cell.angle_gamma   90.00
#
_symmetry.space_group_name_H-M   'P 1'
#
loop_
_entity.id
_entity.type
_entity.pdbx_description
1 polymer ?
#
loop_
_entity_poly.entity_id
_entity_poly.type
_entity_poly.pdbx_seq_one_letter_code
_entity_poly.pdbx_strand_id
1 'polypeptide(L)'
;MRLLDQLERWKLRGQINQPIIDIVLQLHDRLKNHWQADVNTALVNMLLFHIACSLGRIERGGCVSPLYQDIFEEIQRATILPQVLAIHEDLLSFIPFEIPHAEQTYFLANIYSLLLEQEQIYQTPTTTPTD
;
A
#
# COMPACT_ATOMS: atom_id res chain seq x y z
N MET A 1 -3.10 -12.36 13.07
CA MET A 1 -2.09 -11.53 13.75
C MET A 1 -2.51 -10.08 13.56
N ARG A 2 -2.69 -9.30 14.63
CA ARG A 2 -3.15 -7.91 14.49
C ARG A 2 -2.00 -7.03 13.99
N LEU A 3 -2.31 -6.04 13.16
CA LEU A 3 -1.33 -5.11 12.56
C LEU A 3 -0.37 -4.54 13.61
N LEU A 4 -0.90 -3.91 14.66
CA LEU A 4 -0.11 -3.25 15.70
C LEU A 4 0.80 -4.23 16.45
N ASP A 5 0.32 -5.44 16.78
CA ASP A 5 1.13 -6.45 17.47
C ASP A 5 2.38 -6.81 16.65
N GLN A 6 2.25 -6.86 15.32
CA GLN A 6 3.39 -7.16 14.45
C GLN A 6 4.35 -5.97 14.34
N LEU A 7 3.84 -4.76 14.20
CA LEU A 7 4.63 -3.54 14.13
C LEU A 7 5.47 -3.34 15.40
N GLU A 8 4.86 -3.51 16.58
CA GLU A 8 5.58 -3.43 17.86
C GLU A 8 6.68 -4.50 17.97
N ARG A 9 6.43 -5.73 17.48
CA ARG A 9 7.48 -6.76 17.43
C ARG A 9 8.65 -6.39 16.53
N TRP A 10 8.40 -5.77 15.38
CA TRP A 10 9.45 -5.29 14.49
C TRP A 10 10.23 -4.13 15.08
N LYS A 11 9.55 -3.21 15.75
CA LYS A 11 10.18 -2.11 16.49
C LYS A 11 11.10 -2.62 17.60
N LEU A 12 10.65 -3.58 18.40
CA LEU A 12 11.47 -4.22 19.44
C LEU A 12 12.73 -4.90 18.88
N ARG A 13 12.69 -5.37 17.62
CA ARG A 13 13.84 -5.98 16.93
C ARG A 13 14.71 -4.97 16.18
N GLY A 14 14.40 -3.67 16.24
CA GLY A 14 15.10 -2.62 15.48
C GLY A 14 14.87 -2.71 13.97
N GLN A 15 13.83 -3.42 13.51
CA GLN A 15 13.50 -3.54 12.08
C GLN A 15 12.71 -2.34 11.56
N ILE A 16 12.00 -1.64 12.45
CA ILE A 16 11.33 -0.36 12.21
C ILE A 16 11.43 0.51 13.47
N ASN A 17 10.94 1.74 13.42
CA ASN A 17 10.90 2.66 14.56
C ASN A 17 9.48 3.22 14.77
N GLN A 18 9.29 4.06 15.79
CA GLN A 18 7.97 4.65 16.09
C GLN A 18 7.42 5.52 14.93
N PRO A 19 8.21 6.43 14.30
CA PRO A 19 7.74 7.17 13.13
C PRO A 19 7.16 6.29 12.01
N ILE A 20 7.78 5.13 11.73
CA ILE A 20 7.25 4.18 10.73
C ILE A 20 5.90 3.59 11.18
N ILE A 21 5.74 3.27 12.47
CA ILE A 21 4.45 2.80 12.99
C ILE A 21 3.38 3.87 12.79
N ASP A 22 3.68 5.13 13.12
CA ASP A 22 2.74 6.23 13.01
C ASP A 22 2.30 6.45 11.55
N ILE A 23 3.24 6.40 10.60
CA ILE A 23 2.95 6.43 9.16
C ILE A 23 2.02 5.27 8.78
N VAL A 24 2.33 4.04 9.18
CA VAL A 24 1.53 2.87 8.82
C VAL A 24 0.10 2.96 9.38
N LEU A 25 -0.07 3.46 10.60
CA LEU A 25 -1.40 3.70 11.17
C LEU A 25 -2.15 4.82 10.43
N GLN A 26 -1.46 5.87 10.01
CA GLN A 26 -2.05 6.92 9.18
C GLN A 26 -2.52 6.38 7.82
N LEU A 27 -1.73 5.52 7.17
CA LEU A 27 -2.09 4.87 5.91
C LEU A 27 -3.27 3.91 6.08
N HIS A 28 -3.30 3.14 7.17
CA HIS A 28 -4.44 2.30 7.54
C HIS A 28 -5.73 3.13 7.66
N ASP A 29 -5.67 4.25 8.37
CA ASP A 29 -6.83 5.13 8.55
C ASP A 29 -7.23 5.84 7.25
N ARG A 30 -6.26 6.17 6.38
CA ARG A 30 -6.52 6.71 5.04
C ARG A 30 -7.26 5.70 4.17
N LEU A 31 -6.80 4.45 4.13
CA LEU A 31 -7.45 3.35 3.41
C LEU A 31 -8.89 3.15 3.90
N LYS A 32 -9.09 3.13 5.21
CA LYS A 32 -10.42 2.95 5.81
C LYS A 32 -11.37 4.11 5.54
N ASN A 33 -10.94 5.33 5.84
CA ASN A 33 -11.87 6.46 5.96
C ASN A 33 -12.03 7.23 4.64
N HIS A 34 -11.00 7.27 3.81
CA HIS A 34 -11.06 7.96 2.52
C HIS A 34 -11.42 7.00 1.39
N TRP A 35 -10.68 5.90 1.27
CA TRP A 35 -10.86 4.91 0.22
C TRP A 35 -11.92 3.85 0.53
N GLN A 36 -12.51 3.89 1.73
CA GLN A 36 -13.57 2.97 2.17
C GLN A 36 -13.19 1.48 2.03
N ALA A 37 -11.88 1.18 2.12
CA ALA A 37 -11.38 -0.19 2.09
C ALA A 37 -11.80 -0.95 3.36
N ASP A 38 -12.15 -2.23 3.21
CA ASP A 38 -12.21 -3.15 4.34
C ASP A 38 -10.78 -3.43 4.81
N VAL A 39 -10.40 -2.79 5.90
CA VAL A 39 -9.06 -2.89 6.50
C VAL A 39 -8.83 -4.18 7.30
N ASN A 40 -9.84 -5.04 7.41
CA ASN A 40 -9.72 -6.31 8.14
C ASN A 40 -9.20 -7.46 7.25
N THR A 41 -8.88 -7.20 5.97
CA THR A 41 -8.42 -8.25 5.05
C THR A 41 -6.92 -8.53 5.13
N ALA A 42 -6.53 -9.67 4.59
CA ALA A 42 -5.12 -10.07 4.53
C ALA A 42 -4.32 -9.17 3.58
N LEU A 43 -4.92 -8.69 2.48
CA LEU A 43 -4.24 -7.84 1.50
C LEU A 43 -3.95 -6.44 2.04
N VAL A 44 -4.85 -5.85 2.84
CA VAL A 44 -4.54 -4.59 3.53
C VAL A 44 -3.37 -4.78 4.50
N ASN A 45 -3.36 -5.88 5.27
CA ASN A 45 -2.21 -6.18 6.12
C ASN A 45 -0.93 -6.39 5.31
N MET A 46 -0.98 -7.07 4.16
CA MET A 46 0.19 -7.29 3.30
C MET A 46 0.76 -5.96 2.78
N LEU A 47 -0.09 -5.06 2.29
CA LEU A 47 0.28 -3.71 1.85
C LEU A 47 0.99 -2.93 2.98
N LEU A 48 0.36 -2.85 4.15
CA LEU A 48 0.88 -2.09 5.30
C LEU A 48 2.17 -2.69 5.87
N PHE A 49 2.27 -4.02 5.90
CA PHE A 49 3.48 -4.73 6.30
C PHE A 49 4.64 -4.52 5.32
N HIS A 50 4.35 -4.52 4.01
CA HIS A 50 5.33 -4.21 3.00
C HIS A 50 5.89 -2.80 3.20
N ILE A 51 5.02 -1.78 3.31
CA ILE A 51 5.42 -0.39 3.58
C ILE A 51 6.33 -0.33 4.81
N ALA A 52 5.88 -0.87 5.96
CA ALA A 52 6.65 -0.83 7.20
C ALA A 52 8.07 -1.40 7.01
N CYS A 53 8.17 -2.56 6.35
CA CYS A 53 9.44 -3.20 6.05
C CYS A 53 10.32 -2.38 5.09
N SER A 54 9.72 -1.78 4.07
CA SER A 54 10.38 -0.92 3.09
C SER A 54 10.95 0.33 3.74
N LEU A 55 10.15 1.06 4.54
CA LEU A 55 10.62 2.25 5.24
C LEU A 55 11.78 1.93 6.19
N GLY A 56 11.65 0.87 6.99
CA GLY A 56 12.73 0.47 7.90
C GLY A 56 14.00 0.07 7.15
N ARG A 57 13.87 -0.61 6.01
CA ARG A 57 15.02 -0.98 5.18
C ARG A 57 15.69 0.23 4.54
N ILE A 58 14.92 1.19 4.04
CA ILE A 58 15.40 2.46 3.47
C ILE A 58 16.17 3.25 4.52
N GLU A 59 15.64 3.39 5.74
CA GLU A 59 16.34 4.08 6.84
C GLU A 59 17.70 3.46 7.19
N ARG A 60 17.86 2.15 6.95
CA ARG A 60 19.13 1.43 7.14
C ARG A 60 20.03 1.44 5.90
N GLY A 61 19.69 2.21 4.87
CA GLY A 61 20.45 2.31 3.62
C GLY A 61 20.26 1.12 2.68
N GLY A 62 19.22 0.31 2.87
CA GLY A 62 18.89 -0.83 2.02
C GLY A 62 17.74 -0.54 1.05
N CYS A 63 17.58 -1.41 0.06
CA CYS A 63 16.48 -1.41 -0.91
C CYS A 63 16.26 -2.84 -1.43
N VAL A 64 15.02 -3.20 -1.77
CA VAL A 64 14.74 -4.46 -2.49
C VAL A 64 15.21 -4.40 -3.95
N SER A 65 15.38 -5.57 -4.56
CA SER A 65 15.36 -5.69 -6.02
C SER A 65 13.93 -5.47 -6.53
N PRO A 66 13.73 -4.81 -7.69
CA PRO A 66 12.41 -4.55 -8.23
C PRO A 66 11.63 -5.84 -8.49
N LEU A 67 10.30 -5.72 -8.54
CA LEU A 67 9.41 -6.79 -8.95
C LEU A 67 9.82 -7.31 -10.34
N TYR A 68 9.58 -8.60 -10.61
CA TYR A 68 9.83 -9.17 -11.93
C TYR A 68 9.09 -8.39 -13.00
N GLN A 69 9.79 -8.11 -14.10
CA GLN A 69 9.34 -7.20 -15.15
C GLN A 69 8.01 -7.63 -15.78
N ASP A 70 7.81 -8.93 -15.99
CA ASP A 70 6.58 -9.50 -16.54
C ASP A 70 5.37 -9.27 -15.61
N ILE A 71 5.54 -9.44 -14.30
CA ILE A 71 4.50 -9.14 -13.30
C ILE A 71 4.21 -7.64 -13.28
N PHE A 72 5.24 -6.79 -13.35
CA PHE A 72 5.02 -5.35 -13.34
C PHE A 72 4.32 -4.86 -14.62
N GLU A 73 4.66 -5.42 -15.77
CA GLU A 73 3.98 -5.14 -17.04
C GLU A 73 2.51 -5.55 -17.04
N GLU A 74 2.15 -6.63 -16.34
CA GLU A 74 0.75 -7.02 -16.14
C GLU A 74 -0.05 -5.88 -15.47
N ILE A 75 0.50 -5.35 -14.36
CA ILE A 75 -0.11 -4.24 -13.62
C ILE A 75 -0.23 -3.00 -14.52
N GLN A 76 0.82 -2.69 -15.29
CA GLN A 76 0.83 -1.53 -16.20
C GLN A 76 -0.19 -1.64 -17.35
N ARG A 77 -0.66 -2.84 -17.69
CA ARG A 77 -1.67 -3.07 -18.73
C ARG A 77 -3.08 -3.21 -18.16
N ALA A 78 -3.23 -3.23 -16.84
CA ALA A 78 -4.51 -3.38 -16.19
C ALA A 78 -5.42 -2.17 -16.45
N THR A 79 -6.69 -2.43 -16.76
CA THR A 79 -7.69 -1.37 -16.98
C THR A 79 -7.91 -0.50 -15.73
N ILE A 80 -7.65 -1.07 -14.56
CA ILE A 80 -7.76 -0.39 -13.26
C ILE A 80 -6.48 0.36 -12.85
N LEU A 81 -5.46 0.41 -13.71
CA LEU A 81 -4.20 1.10 -13.40
C LEU A 81 -4.40 2.57 -12.98
N PRO A 82 -5.26 3.39 -13.61
CA PRO A 82 -5.48 4.76 -13.15
C PRO A 82 -5.90 4.85 -11.68
N GLN A 83 -6.71 3.90 -11.20
CA GLN A 83 -7.17 3.85 -9.81
C GLN A 83 -6.10 3.30 -8.88
N VAL A 84 -5.30 2.32 -9.34
CA VAL A 84 -4.09 1.88 -8.63
C VAL A 84 -3.15 3.07 -8.40
N LEU A 85 -2.89 3.88 -9.44
CA LEU A 85 -2.01 5.05 -9.36
C LEU A 85 -2.58 6.14 -8.44
N ALA A 86 -3.89 6.40 -8.51
CA ALA A 86 -4.52 7.40 -7.65
C ALA A 86 -4.38 7.07 -6.16
N ILE A 87 -4.61 5.81 -5.78
CA ILE A 87 -4.40 5.35 -4.40
C ILE A 87 -2.91 5.41 -4.04
N HIS A 88 -2.05 4.94 -4.94
CA HIS A 88 -0.60 4.93 -4.74
C HIS A 88 -0.06 6.33 -4.45
N GLU A 89 -0.38 7.32 -5.27
CA GLU A 89 0.03 8.72 -5.11
C GLU A 89 -0.53 9.33 -3.81
N ASP A 90 -1.80 9.06 -3.49
CA ASP A 90 -2.42 9.51 -2.25
C ASP A 90 -1.69 8.95 -1.02
N LEU A 91 -1.41 7.64 -0.98
CA LEU A 91 -0.69 7.02 0.13
C LEU A 91 0.75 7.53 0.23
N LEU A 92 1.45 7.72 -0.90
CA LEU A 92 2.80 8.27 -0.91
C LEU A 92 2.86 9.69 -0.34
N SER A 93 1.80 10.48 -0.46
CA SER A 93 1.75 11.85 0.08
C SER A 93 1.92 11.94 1.60
N PHE A 94 1.69 10.83 2.32
CA PHE A 94 1.89 10.74 3.77
C PHE A 94 3.31 10.33 4.18
N ILE A 95 4.17 9.96 3.22
CA ILE A 95 5.53 9.51 3.48
C ILE A 95 6.49 10.67 3.21
N PRO A 96 7.26 11.14 4.21
CA PRO A 96 8.00 12.42 4.12
C PRO A 96 9.31 12.34 3.31
N PHE A 97 9.53 11.27 2.54
CA PHE A 97 10.73 11.06 1.73
C PHE A 97 10.42 10.21 0.51
N GLU A 98 11.28 10.31 -0.51
CA GLU A 98 11.14 9.55 -1.74
C GLU A 98 11.37 8.06 -1.50
N ILE A 99 10.43 7.24 -1.98
CA ILE A 99 10.56 5.78 -1.98
C ILE A 99 11.29 5.34 -3.24
N PRO A 100 12.36 4.53 -3.14
CA PRO A 100 13.04 4.01 -4.32
C PRO A 100 12.09 3.27 -5.26
N HIS A 101 12.27 3.43 -6.57
CA HIS A 101 11.42 2.81 -7.59
C HIS A 101 11.22 1.30 -7.37
N ALA A 102 12.29 0.58 -6.98
CA ALA A 102 12.21 -0.85 -6.72
C ALA A 102 11.21 -1.21 -5.60
N GLU A 103 11.14 -0.44 -4.52
CA GLU A 103 10.14 -0.63 -3.46
C GLU A 103 8.73 -0.26 -3.97
N GLN A 104 8.62 0.80 -4.79
CA GLN A 104 7.33 1.21 -5.37
C GLN A 104 6.71 0.14 -6.28
N THR A 105 7.51 -0.68 -6.98
CA THR A 105 6.94 -1.76 -7.82
C THR A 105 6.10 -2.76 -7.02
N TYR A 106 6.51 -3.09 -5.79
CA TYR A 106 5.72 -3.91 -4.88
C TYR A 106 4.57 -3.15 -4.25
N PHE A 107 4.74 -1.84 -4.00
CA PHE A 107 3.66 -1.01 -3.48
C PHE A 107 2.46 -0.99 -4.45
N LEU A 108 2.74 -0.77 -5.73
CA LEU A 108 1.76 -0.87 -6.81
C LEU A 108 1.16 -2.27 -6.92
N ALA A 109 1.96 -3.34 -6.81
CA ALA A 109 1.44 -4.71 -6.85
C ALA A 109 0.46 -5.00 -5.69
N ASN A 110 0.77 -4.56 -4.48
CA ASN A 110 -0.12 -4.74 -3.33
C ASN A 110 -1.43 -3.96 -3.49
N ILE A 111 -1.38 -2.72 -4.00
CA ILE A 111 -2.59 -1.93 -4.27
C ILE A 111 -3.42 -2.58 -5.38
N TYR A 112 -2.76 -3.05 -6.45
CA TYR A 112 -3.44 -3.77 -7.53
C TYR A 112 -4.16 -5.01 -7.01
N SER A 113 -3.49 -5.87 -6.23
CA SER A 113 -4.14 -7.03 -5.61
C SER A 113 -5.28 -6.63 -4.69
N LEU A 114 -5.12 -5.58 -3.88
CA LEU A 114 -6.18 -5.05 -3.01
C LEU A 114 -7.41 -4.64 -3.82
N LEU A 115 -7.22 -3.94 -4.94
CA LEU A 115 -8.33 -3.53 -5.79
C LEU A 115 -9.04 -4.71 -6.46
N LEU A 116 -8.31 -5.73 -6.90
CA LEU A 116 -8.93 -6.95 -7.42
C LEU A 116 -9.79 -7.69 -6.38
N GLU A 117 -9.43 -7.61 -5.10
CA GLU A 117 -10.25 -8.19 -4.00
C GLU A 117 -11.42 -7.28 -3.61
N GLN A 118 -11.20 -5.97 -3.63
CA GLN A 118 -12.13 -4.96 -3.11
C GLN A 118 -12.53 -3.98 -4.20
N GLU A 119 -13.25 -4.48 -5.22
CA GLU A 119 -13.65 -3.69 -6.38
C GLU A 119 -14.46 -2.43 -6.01
N GLN A 120 -15.18 -2.47 -4.88
CA GLN A 120 -15.97 -1.34 -4.37
C GLN A 120 -15.13 -0.08 -4.09
N ILE A 121 -13.81 -0.21 -3.89
CA ILE A 121 -12.92 0.93 -3.64
C ILE A 121 -12.88 1.88 -4.84
N TYR A 122 -13.02 1.35 -6.07
CA TYR A 122 -12.91 2.12 -7.30
C TYR A 122 -14.14 2.06 -8.21
N GLN A 123 -15.15 1.27 -7.85
CA GLN A 123 -16.45 1.35 -8.51
C GLN A 123 -17.15 2.65 -8.05
N THR A 124 -17.02 3.70 -8.86
CA THR A 124 -17.93 4.86 -8.77
C THR A 124 -19.35 4.34 -8.95
N PRO A 125 -20.35 4.77 -8.15
CA PRO A 125 -21.73 4.46 -8.47
C PRO A 125 -22.00 5.02 -9.87
N THR A 126 -22.24 4.13 -10.84
CA THR A 126 -22.76 4.50 -12.15
C THR A 126 -24.06 5.24 -11.87
N THR A 127 -24.04 6.57 -11.90
CA THR A 127 -25.26 7.35 -12.03
C THR A 127 -25.86 6.92 -13.35
N THR A 128 -26.84 6.02 -13.29
CA THR A 128 -27.71 5.70 -14.41
C THR A 128 -28.24 7.04 -14.91
N PRO A 129 -28.10 7.40 -16.19
CA PRO A 129 -28.84 8.53 -16.72
C PRO A 129 -30.31 8.15 -16.57
N THR A 130 -31.04 8.86 -15.72
CA THR A 130 -32.50 8.84 -15.73
C THR A 130 -32.96 9.26 -17.13
N ASP A 131 -33.64 8.35 -17.81
CA ASP A 131 -34.36 8.58 -19.08
C ASP A 131 -35.35 9.76 -18.98
#